data_AF-A0A084R265-F1
#
_entry.id   AF-A0A084R265-F1
#
_cell.length_a   1.000
_cell.length_b   1.000
_cell.length_c   1.000
_cell.angle_alpha   90.00
_cell.angle_beta   90.00
_cell.angle_gamma   90.00
#
_symmetry.space_group_name_H-M   'P 1'
#
loop_
_entity.id
_entity.type
_entity.pdbx_description
1 polymer ?
#
loop_
_entity_poly.entity_id
_entity_poly.type
_entity_poly.pdbx_seq_one_letter_code
_entity_poly.pdbx_strand_id
1 'polypeptide(L)'
;MDTDKMSNGNLRRLRSRPVCIICARPSEAQRIAKALGIDSDEHMINGNDVTMVKDGYTFYLGEFNLRSGDVLKYYITSSLRQAIQSFTISAAILVNVLAPRFILHAGLRDVVFGEAAINYQEGKFEMSPTGDPIFLPDFNRVAVEAGNMQAFTESRKQGGLHYGEYISGSSVRGDAAAIFKRIRSTVNRNVIALDMEASAFIQLCTHFDRKGPTCLGVVKGVSDFGNSDKGKEPEVYNEALDKTAAAIRDWLSHRIPHTRWEVDERCTTSGNEPGAKLVPGYYQNFVRRVIDNYLEGMEISYKHKGQEKIPANDIKGFISILPKNGDPEFVREFGHIHKMMEKHGIEEIYVGRNNAQRYVCYKGGYFFDWCRTLNSLCSEEDAEYQVGVFERTLKKQAYYKQFESAPLARVLSWKSAMELLEEINSTSGRAIA
;
A
#
# COMPACT_ATOMS: atom_id res chain seq x y z
N MET A 1 1.67 28.17 -10.15
CA MET A 1 0.66 27.56 -9.25
C MET A 1 0.27 26.13 -9.66
N ASP A 2 0.57 25.66 -10.89
CA ASP A 2 0.23 24.28 -11.31
C ASP A 2 1.33 23.23 -11.07
N THR A 3 2.61 23.63 -11.03
CA THR A 3 3.74 22.71 -10.80
C THR A 3 3.72 22.08 -9.41
N ASP A 4 3.40 22.84 -8.36
CA ASP A 4 3.31 22.32 -6.99
C ASP A 4 2.09 21.39 -6.80
N LYS A 5 1.01 21.62 -7.55
CA LYS A 5 -0.16 20.74 -7.56
C LYS A 5 0.16 19.42 -8.27
N MET A 6 0.81 19.48 -9.43
CA MET A 6 1.28 18.27 -10.14
C MET A 6 2.30 17.49 -9.32
N SER A 7 3.26 18.18 -8.70
CA SER A 7 4.32 17.55 -7.90
C SER A 7 3.78 16.82 -6.67
N ASN A 8 2.79 17.41 -6.00
CA ASN A 8 2.07 16.74 -4.91
C ASN A 8 1.14 15.63 -5.42
N GLY A 9 0.52 15.78 -6.59
CA GLY A 9 -0.28 14.75 -7.23
C GLY A 9 0.55 13.50 -7.56
N ASN A 10 1.75 13.67 -8.10
CA ASN A 10 2.67 12.57 -8.39
C ASN A 10 3.17 11.87 -7.12
N LEU A 11 3.50 12.62 -6.07
CA LEU A 11 3.83 12.03 -4.76
C LEU A 11 2.68 11.17 -4.23
N ARG A 12 1.42 11.64 -4.34
CA ARG A 12 0.24 10.87 -3.97
C ARG A 12 0.08 9.62 -4.82
N ARG A 13 0.23 9.74 -6.14
CA ARG A 13 0.15 8.66 -7.12
C ARG A 13 1.15 7.53 -6.81
N LEU A 14 2.36 7.88 -6.34
CA LEU A 14 3.35 6.90 -5.88
C LEU A 14 2.96 6.28 -4.52
N ARG A 15 2.47 7.07 -3.57
CA ARG A 15 2.01 6.60 -2.26
C ARG A 15 0.78 5.67 -2.32
N SER A 16 -0.11 5.87 -3.29
CA SER A 16 -1.29 5.01 -3.47
C SER A 16 -0.94 3.64 -4.04
N ARG A 17 0.27 3.47 -4.58
CA ARG A 17 0.79 2.18 -5.08
C ARG A 17 1.42 1.40 -3.93
N PRO A 18 0.85 0.25 -3.53
CA PRO A 18 1.28 -0.46 -2.33
C PRO A 18 2.70 -1.02 -2.42
N VAL A 19 3.18 -1.39 -3.61
CA VAL A 19 4.47 -2.08 -3.78
C VAL A 19 5.49 -1.15 -4.43
N CYS A 20 6.66 -1.05 -3.78
CA CYS A 20 7.88 -0.46 -4.32
C CYS A 20 8.90 -1.55 -4.65
N ILE A 21 9.37 -1.59 -5.89
CA ILE A 21 10.51 -2.40 -6.30
C ILE A 21 11.71 -1.47 -6.46
N ILE A 22 12.73 -1.62 -5.62
CA ILE A 22 13.94 -0.78 -5.66
C ILE A 22 15.12 -1.56 -6.25
N CYS A 23 15.69 -1.04 -7.32
CA CYS A 23 16.93 -1.55 -7.92
C CYS A 23 18.12 -0.71 -7.46
N ALA A 24 19.35 -1.19 -7.67
CA ALA A 24 20.53 -0.41 -7.30
C ALA A 24 20.83 0.66 -8.36
N ARG A 25 20.63 0.35 -9.65
CA ARG A 25 20.89 1.27 -10.77
C ARG A 25 19.64 1.68 -11.55
N PRO A 26 19.62 2.88 -12.15
CA PRO A 26 18.55 3.29 -13.06
C PRO A 26 18.36 2.33 -14.24
N SER A 27 19.45 1.82 -14.83
CA SER A 27 19.38 0.88 -15.96
C SER A 27 18.76 -0.47 -15.59
N GLU A 28 18.95 -0.95 -14.35
CA GLU A 28 18.30 -2.15 -13.84
C GLU A 28 16.79 -1.92 -13.67
N ALA A 29 16.42 -0.78 -13.07
CA ALA A 29 15.02 -0.40 -12.90
C ALA A 29 14.30 -0.28 -14.25
N GLN A 30 14.90 0.41 -15.21
CA GLN A 30 14.36 0.56 -16.56
C GLN A 30 14.16 -0.78 -17.26
N ARG A 31 15.13 -1.69 -17.17
CA ARG A 31 15.04 -2.99 -17.84
C ARG A 31 14.00 -3.89 -17.18
N ILE A 32 13.95 -3.95 -15.85
CA ILE A 32 12.92 -4.70 -15.13
C ILE A 32 11.53 -4.13 -15.43
N ALA A 33 11.39 -2.81 -15.51
CA ALA A 33 10.14 -2.15 -15.91
C ALA A 33 9.71 -2.59 -17.31
N LYS A 34 10.62 -2.53 -18.29
CA LYS A 34 10.35 -2.97 -19.67
C LYS A 34 9.98 -4.46 -19.74
N ALA A 35 10.68 -5.31 -19.00
CA ALA A 35 10.39 -6.74 -18.94
C ALA A 35 9.02 -7.05 -18.29
N LEU A 36 8.53 -6.15 -17.43
CA LEU A 36 7.19 -6.18 -16.85
C LEU A 36 6.12 -5.51 -17.75
N GLY A 37 6.48 -5.10 -18.97
CA GLY A 37 5.55 -4.49 -19.92
C GLY A 37 5.32 -2.99 -19.71
N ILE A 38 6.20 -2.30 -18.98
CA ILE A 38 6.17 -0.85 -18.82
C ILE A 38 7.16 -0.25 -19.83
N ASP A 39 6.67 0.04 -21.04
CA ASP A 39 7.50 0.50 -22.15
C ASP A 39 7.13 1.89 -22.69
N SER A 40 6.09 2.53 -22.13
CA SER A 40 5.66 3.87 -22.49
C SER A 40 6.06 4.94 -21.46
N ASP A 41 6.37 6.14 -21.97
CA ASP A 41 6.70 7.31 -21.14
C ASP A 41 5.49 7.78 -20.29
N GLU A 42 4.25 7.42 -20.68
CA GLU A 42 3.03 7.73 -19.93
C GLU A 42 2.96 7.03 -18.56
N HIS A 43 3.70 5.93 -18.42
CA HIS A 43 3.86 5.19 -17.18
C HIS A 43 5.12 5.61 -16.40
N MET A 44 5.73 6.74 -16.74
CA MET A 44 6.91 7.26 -16.06
C MET A 44 6.62 8.54 -15.30
N ILE A 45 7.16 8.65 -14.09
CA ILE A 45 7.22 9.90 -13.32
C ILE A 45 8.68 10.24 -13.09
N ASN A 46 9.09 11.46 -13.44
CA ASN A 46 10.41 11.96 -13.11
C ASN A 46 10.47 12.40 -11.64
N GLY A 47 11.59 12.13 -10.95
CA GLY A 47 11.81 12.56 -9.57
C GLY A 47 11.68 14.06 -9.36
N ASN A 48 12.04 14.87 -10.37
CA ASN A 48 11.90 16.33 -10.34
C ASN A 48 10.43 16.77 -10.24
N ASP A 49 9.51 15.92 -10.72
CA ASP A 49 8.07 16.15 -10.69
C ASP A 49 7.42 15.54 -9.43
N VAL A 50 8.19 15.23 -8.38
CA VAL A 50 7.67 14.63 -7.14
C VAL A 50 8.16 15.42 -5.93
N THR A 51 7.22 15.93 -5.14
CA THR A 51 7.54 16.72 -3.94
C THR A 51 8.42 15.90 -2.98
N MET A 52 9.47 16.53 -2.45
CA MET A 52 10.46 15.93 -1.52
C MET A 52 11.34 14.82 -2.11
N VAL A 53 11.28 14.57 -3.42
CA VAL A 53 12.22 13.70 -4.11
C VAL A 53 13.25 14.57 -4.83
N LYS A 54 14.52 14.15 -4.81
CA LYS A 54 15.61 14.87 -5.48
C LYS A 54 15.62 14.56 -6.98
N ASP A 55 16.37 15.37 -7.72
CA ASP A 55 16.57 15.13 -9.14
C ASP A 55 17.28 13.81 -9.43
N GLY A 56 16.94 13.19 -10.57
CA GLY A 56 17.60 11.99 -11.08
C GLY A 56 16.91 10.66 -10.77
N TYR A 57 15.88 10.65 -9.91
CA TYR A 57 15.02 9.47 -9.78
C TYR A 57 14.07 9.34 -10.96
N THR A 58 13.70 8.10 -11.26
CA THR A 58 12.66 7.77 -12.22
C THR A 58 11.79 6.68 -11.62
N PHE A 59 10.48 6.84 -11.76
CA PHE A 59 9.50 5.89 -11.27
C PHE A 59 8.75 5.30 -12.45
N TYR A 60 8.79 3.99 -12.59
CA TYR A 60 8.04 3.24 -13.60
C TYR A 60 6.82 2.64 -12.95
N LEU A 61 5.63 3.06 -13.39
CA LEU A 61 4.36 2.65 -12.82
C LEU A 61 3.85 1.42 -13.55
N GLY A 62 3.47 0.39 -12.82
CA GLY A 62 2.89 -0.82 -13.41
C GLY A 62 1.70 -1.33 -12.64
N GLU A 63 0.98 -2.24 -13.28
CA GLU A 63 -0.11 -2.98 -12.67
C GLU A 63 -0.25 -4.38 -13.29
N PHE A 64 -0.71 -5.34 -12.50
CA PHE A 64 -1.11 -6.66 -13.02
C PHE A 64 -2.20 -7.28 -12.14
N ASN A 65 -2.95 -8.21 -12.71
CA ASN A 65 -4.01 -8.93 -12.01
C ASN A 65 -3.45 -10.00 -11.08
N LEU A 66 -3.88 -9.99 -9.83
CA LEU A 66 -3.66 -11.05 -8.86
C LEU A 66 -4.59 -12.25 -9.16
N ARG A 67 -4.25 -13.41 -8.61
CA ARG A 67 -5.11 -14.61 -8.71
C ARG A 67 -6.48 -14.43 -8.07
N SER A 68 -6.62 -13.47 -7.14
CA SER A 68 -7.91 -13.08 -6.56
C SER A 68 -8.82 -12.33 -7.53
N GLY A 69 -8.28 -11.85 -8.65
CA GLY A 69 -8.96 -10.93 -9.56
C GLY A 69 -8.70 -9.44 -9.27
N ASP A 70 -8.04 -9.12 -8.15
CA ASP A 70 -7.69 -7.74 -7.82
C ASP A 70 -6.53 -7.22 -8.68
N VAL A 71 -6.54 -5.93 -9.01
CA VAL A 71 -5.43 -5.27 -9.72
C VAL A 71 -4.38 -4.81 -8.70
N LEU A 72 -3.18 -5.38 -8.75
CA LEU A 72 -2.05 -4.90 -7.95
C LEU A 72 -1.30 -3.80 -8.71
N LYS A 73 -1.39 -2.57 -8.21
CA LYS A 73 -0.57 -1.45 -8.68
C LYS A 73 0.78 -1.39 -7.96
N TYR A 74 1.85 -1.03 -8.66
CA TYR A 74 3.21 -0.94 -8.11
C TYR A 74 4.02 0.13 -8.84
N TYR A 75 5.19 0.46 -8.29
CA TYR A 75 6.20 1.22 -9.01
C TYR A 75 7.60 0.64 -8.82
N ILE A 76 8.45 0.87 -9.82
CA ILE A 76 9.86 0.48 -9.83
C ILE A 76 10.71 1.75 -9.84
N THR A 77 11.76 1.77 -9.04
CA THR A 77 12.74 2.86 -9.03
C THR A 77 14.14 2.34 -8.72
N SER A 78 15.12 3.23 -8.58
CA SER A 78 16.47 2.86 -8.18
C SER A 78 17.01 3.75 -7.06
N SER A 79 18.02 3.26 -6.34
CA SER A 79 18.81 4.04 -5.38
C SER A 79 19.86 4.94 -6.06
N LEU A 80 19.83 5.07 -7.40
CA LEU A 80 20.75 5.79 -8.28
C LEU A 80 22.16 5.20 -8.38
N ARG A 81 22.71 4.72 -7.26
CA ARG A 81 24.07 4.19 -7.15
C ARG A 81 24.09 2.88 -6.36
N GLN A 82 25.01 2.02 -6.78
CA GLN A 82 25.39 0.77 -6.12
C GLN A 82 26.28 1.06 -4.90
N ALA A 83 26.52 0.03 -4.10
CA ALA A 83 27.27 0.03 -2.84
C ALA A 83 26.46 0.42 -1.61
N ILE A 84 26.80 -0.23 -0.51
CA ILE A 84 26.10 -0.24 0.78
C ILE A 84 25.72 1.16 1.24
N GLN A 85 26.67 2.10 1.33
CA GLN A 85 26.43 3.43 1.89
C GLN A 85 25.53 4.28 0.99
N SER A 86 25.83 4.30 -0.32
CA SER A 86 25.08 5.12 -1.29
C SER A 86 23.66 4.58 -1.46
N PHE A 87 23.52 3.26 -1.55
CA PHE A 87 22.21 2.59 -1.57
C PHE A 87 21.40 2.94 -0.33
N THR A 88 21.98 2.80 0.88
CA THR A 88 21.27 3.02 2.14
C THR A 88 20.72 4.44 2.23
N ILE A 89 21.52 5.45 1.91
CA ILE A 89 21.09 6.86 1.98
C ILE A 89 19.94 7.12 1.02
N SER A 90 20.09 6.74 -0.25
CA SER A 90 19.06 6.96 -1.27
C SER A 90 17.77 6.21 -0.96
N ALA A 91 17.88 4.93 -0.61
CA ALA A 91 16.74 4.08 -0.27
C ALA A 91 16.02 4.57 0.98
N ALA A 92 16.75 5.01 2.03
CA ALA A 92 16.16 5.54 3.26
C ALA A 92 15.31 6.80 2.99
N ILE A 93 15.82 7.71 2.16
CA ILE A 93 15.09 8.92 1.76
C ILE A 93 13.81 8.53 1.01
N LEU A 94 13.92 7.64 0.02
CA LEU A 94 12.75 7.18 -0.76
C LEU A 94 11.71 6.48 0.13
N VAL A 95 12.13 5.58 1.02
CA VAL A 95 11.23 4.87 1.94
C VAL A 95 10.52 5.86 2.85
N ASN A 96 11.23 6.84 3.39
CA ASN A 96 10.65 7.85 4.27
C ASN A 96 9.67 8.79 3.53
N VAL A 97 10.00 9.19 2.30
CA VAL A 97 9.17 10.12 1.50
C VAL A 97 7.97 9.41 0.88
N LEU A 98 8.19 8.26 0.24
CA LEU A 98 7.15 7.54 -0.51
C LEU A 98 6.33 6.60 0.38
N ALA A 99 6.86 6.21 1.53
CA ALA A 99 6.19 5.35 2.50
C ALA A 99 5.41 4.18 1.86
N PRO A 100 6.06 3.36 0.99
CA PRO A 100 5.38 2.25 0.36
C PRO A 100 4.90 1.24 1.43
N ARG A 101 3.92 0.42 1.09
CA ARG A 101 3.42 -0.62 2.02
C ARG A 101 4.31 -1.85 2.01
N PHE A 102 4.74 -2.22 0.81
CA PHE A 102 5.65 -3.33 0.58
C PHE A 102 6.86 -2.82 -0.17
N ILE A 103 8.01 -3.36 0.19
CA ILE A 103 9.24 -3.06 -0.53
C ILE A 103 9.99 -4.33 -0.86
N LEU A 104 10.50 -4.39 -2.09
CA LEU A 104 11.31 -5.49 -2.60
C LEU A 104 12.58 -4.93 -3.24
N HIS A 105 13.73 -5.55 -2.99
CA HIS A 105 14.96 -5.21 -3.68
C HIS A 105 15.27 -6.19 -4.82
N ALA A 106 15.66 -5.70 -6.01
CA ALA A 106 15.80 -6.53 -7.21
C ALA A 106 17.14 -6.41 -8.00
N GLY A 107 17.52 -7.47 -8.75
CA GLY A 107 18.80 -7.64 -9.52
C GLY A 107 18.83 -8.77 -10.61
N LEU A 108 19.97 -9.39 -10.99
CA LEU A 108 20.23 -10.09 -12.31
C LEU A 108 19.89 -11.62 -12.54
N ARG A 109 20.66 -12.54 -13.21
CA ARG A 109 20.25 -13.80 -13.98
C ARG A 109 19.50 -14.99 -13.37
N ASP A 110 20.22 -15.97 -12.82
CA ASP A 110 19.60 -17.08 -12.09
C ASP A 110 19.02 -16.50 -10.83
N VAL A 111 17.72 -16.67 -10.63
CA VAL A 111 17.04 -15.83 -9.66
C VAL A 111 17.22 -16.42 -8.28
N VAL A 112 17.95 -15.70 -7.45
CA VAL A 112 18.11 -15.96 -6.04
C VAL A 112 17.07 -15.17 -5.26
N PHE A 113 16.32 -15.88 -4.45
CA PHE A 113 15.45 -15.35 -3.43
C PHE A 113 16.18 -15.42 -2.09
N GLY A 114 16.10 -14.36 -1.31
CA GLY A 114 16.69 -14.37 0.02
C GLY A 114 16.02 -13.39 0.96
N GLU A 115 16.02 -13.79 2.22
CA GLU A 115 15.42 -13.09 3.36
C GLU A 115 16.48 -12.63 4.37
N ALA A 116 17.74 -12.99 4.13
CA ALA A 116 18.85 -12.68 5.01
C ALA A 116 20.14 -12.37 4.24
N ALA A 117 20.97 -11.56 4.87
CA ALA A 117 22.26 -11.17 4.34
C ALA A 117 23.29 -10.91 5.45
N ILE A 118 24.57 -10.95 5.07
CA ILE A 118 25.71 -10.62 5.94
C ILE A 118 26.56 -9.56 5.24
N ASN A 119 27.00 -8.53 5.97
CA ASN A 119 28.03 -7.62 5.46
C ASN A 119 29.42 -8.14 5.86
N TYR A 120 30.23 -8.60 4.91
CA TYR A 120 31.56 -9.14 5.23
C TYR A 120 32.68 -8.09 5.29
N GLN A 121 32.33 -6.83 5.03
CA GLN A 121 33.26 -5.70 5.07
C GLN A 121 33.02 -4.79 6.29
N GLU A 122 32.04 -5.10 7.13
CA GLU A 122 31.95 -4.58 8.49
C GLU A 122 32.87 -5.37 9.40
N GLY A 123 33.42 -4.73 10.43
CA GLY A 123 34.42 -5.35 11.31
C GLY A 123 35.38 -4.34 11.91
N LYS A 124 36.47 -4.86 12.48
CA LYS A 124 37.53 -4.07 13.10
C LYS A 124 38.90 -4.55 12.65
N PHE A 125 39.86 -3.63 12.64
CA PHE A 125 41.27 -4.00 12.53
C PHE A 125 41.82 -4.34 13.92
N GLU A 126 42.56 -5.44 14.01
CA GLU A 126 43.31 -5.83 15.19
C GLU A 126 44.76 -6.14 14.82
N MET A 127 45.66 -6.09 15.80
CA MET A 127 47.04 -6.53 15.59
C MET A 127 47.09 -8.05 15.76
N SER A 128 47.59 -8.74 14.74
CA SER A 128 47.87 -10.17 14.83
C SER A 128 48.97 -10.45 15.86
N PRO A 129 49.13 -11.71 16.30
CA PRO A 129 50.25 -12.10 17.16
C PRO A 129 51.64 -11.82 16.55
N THR A 130 51.75 -11.68 15.23
CA THR A 130 52.99 -11.32 14.52
C THR A 130 53.22 -9.81 14.40
N GLY A 131 52.27 -8.98 14.88
CA GLY A 131 52.35 -7.53 14.83
C GLY A 131 51.74 -6.90 13.56
N ASP A 132 51.26 -7.71 12.61
CA ASP A 132 50.64 -7.20 11.39
C ASP A 132 49.16 -6.87 11.62
N PRO A 133 48.63 -5.76 11.05
CA PRO A 133 47.21 -5.45 11.14
C PRO A 133 46.38 -6.47 10.33
N ILE A 134 45.42 -7.09 10.99
CA ILE A 134 44.45 -8.01 10.40
C ILE A 134 43.04 -7.44 10.52
N PHE A 135 42.28 -7.51 9.44
CA PHE A 135 40.86 -7.19 9.48
C PHE A 135 40.06 -8.40 9.98
N LEU A 136 39.31 -8.21 11.05
CA LEU A 136 38.37 -9.18 11.60
C LEU A 136 36.95 -8.77 11.19
N PRO A 137 36.34 -9.47 10.21
CA PRO A 137 34.99 -9.17 9.80
C PRO A 137 34.00 -9.45 10.93
N ASP A 138 33.00 -8.57 11.04
CA ASP A 138 31.83 -8.76 11.86
C ASP A 138 30.72 -9.35 10.99
N PHE A 139 30.50 -10.66 11.11
CA PHE A 139 29.54 -11.39 10.28
C PHE A 139 28.11 -11.31 10.83
N ASN A 140 27.69 -10.12 11.26
CA ASN A 140 26.33 -9.90 11.73
C ASN A 140 25.33 -10.20 10.61
N ARG A 141 24.48 -11.17 10.88
CA ARG A 141 23.41 -11.58 9.97
C ARG A 141 22.19 -10.71 10.22
N VAL A 142 21.71 -10.07 9.16
CA VAL A 142 20.45 -9.34 9.15
C VAL A 142 19.41 -10.17 8.41
N ALA A 143 18.18 -10.20 8.91
CA ALA A 143 17.10 -11.01 8.32
C ALA A 143 15.73 -10.35 8.50
N VAL A 144 14.83 -10.69 7.58
CA VAL A 144 13.41 -10.31 7.58
C VAL A 144 12.55 -11.56 7.39
N GLU A 145 11.31 -11.53 7.86
CA GLU A 145 10.35 -12.60 7.59
C GLU A 145 9.49 -12.22 6.38
N ALA A 146 9.98 -12.51 5.16
CA ALA A 146 9.28 -12.12 3.94
C ALA A 146 8.12 -13.06 3.58
N GLY A 147 7.65 -13.90 4.50
CA GLY A 147 6.55 -14.83 4.28
C GLY A 147 6.95 -16.07 3.51
N ASN A 148 8.07 -16.69 3.90
CA ASN A 148 8.52 -18.02 3.50
C ASN A 148 8.91 -18.11 2.01
N MET A 149 9.84 -17.24 1.60
CA MET A 149 10.45 -17.32 0.27
C MET A 149 11.04 -18.70 -0.03
N GLN A 150 11.60 -19.36 0.98
CA GLN A 150 12.16 -20.70 0.84
C GLN A 150 11.12 -21.69 0.30
N ALA A 151 9.99 -21.85 0.99
CA ALA A 151 8.94 -22.76 0.55
C ALA A 151 8.39 -22.41 -0.85
N PHE A 152 8.29 -21.11 -1.17
CA PHE A 152 7.90 -20.66 -2.50
C PHE A 152 8.87 -21.16 -3.57
N THR A 153 10.18 -20.96 -3.39
CA THR A 153 11.17 -21.44 -4.37
C THR A 153 11.19 -22.96 -4.50
N GLU A 154 11.14 -23.70 -3.38
CA GLU A 154 11.16 -25.17 -3.36
C GLU A 154 9.91 -25.76 -4.04
N SER A 155 8.76 -25.09 -3.95
CA SER A 155 7.52 -25.50 -4.61
C SER A 155 7.58 -25.36 -6.15
N ARG A 156 8.42 -24.46 -6.66
CA ARG A 156 8.61 -24.22 -8.09
C ARG A 156 9.71 -25.15 -8.62
N LYS A 157 9.41 -26.45 -8.64
CA LYS A 157 10.29 -27.55 -9.08
C LYS A 157 10.83 -27.46 -10.53
N GLN A 158 10.53 -26.40 -11.29
CA GLN A 158 10.98 -26.19 -12.67
C GLN A 158 11.99 -25.03 -12.74
N GLY A 159 13.26 -25.39 -12.82
CA GLY A 159 14.45 -24.66 -13.34
C GLY A 159 14.59 -23.14 -13.12
N GLY A 160 15.63 -22.75 -12.36
CA GLY A 160 16.23 -21.40 -12.41
C GLY A 160 15.89 -20.45 -11.26
N LEU A 161 15.12 -20.90 -10.27
CA LEU A 161 14.92 -20.18 -9.01
C LEU A 161 15.67 -20.89 -7.88
N HIS A 162 16.37 -20.12 -7.07
CA HIS A 162 17.16 -20.61 -5.94
C HIS A 162 16.79 -19.83 -4.68
N TYR A 163 16.85 -20.47 -3.52
CA TYR A 163 16.78 -19.79 -2.24
C TYR A 163 18.11 -19.88 -1.52
N GLY A 164 18.55 -18.75 -0.98
CA GLY A 164 19.69 -18.71 -0.09
C GLY A 164 20.05 -17.29 0.30
N GLU A 165 21.04 -17.19 1.18
CA GLU A 165 21.41 -15.92 1.80
C GLU A 165 22.41 -15.16 0.95
N TYR A 166 22.39 -13.84 1.13
CA TYR A 166 23.32 -12.94 0.48
C TYR A 166 24.53 -12.66 1.38
N ILE A 167 25.66 -12.39 0.72
CA ILE A 167 26.80 -11.74 1.35
C ILE A 167 27.04 -10.44 0.59
N SER A 168 27.07 -9.32 1.31
CA SER A 168 27.16 -7.99 0.74
C SER A 168 28.52 -7.37 1.05
N GLY A 169 29.08 -6.65 0.08
CA GLY A 169 30.28 -5.83 0.29
C GLY A 169 30.23 -4.53 -0.51
N SER A 170 31.13 -3.60 -0.21
CA SER A 170 31.20 -2.28 -0.83
C SER A 170 31.81 -2.28 -2.23
N SER A 171 32.28 -3.42 -2.73
CA SER A 171 32.94 -3.51 -4.04
C SER A 171 32.64 -4.81 -4.76
N VAL A 172 32.69 -4.73 -6.09
CA VAL A 172 32.76 -5.91 -6.97
C VAL A 172 34.09 -6.63 -6.72
N ARG A 173 34.03 -7.95 -6.56
CA ARG A 173 35.18 -8.79 -6.23
C ARG A 173 35.43 -9.83 -7.31
N GLY A 174 36.68 -9.94 -7.77
CA GLY A 174 37.14 -11.00 -8.68
C GLY A 174 37.51 -12.32 -7.97
N ASP A 175 37.51 -12.33 -6.64
CA ASP A 175 37.87 -13.47 -5.78
C ASP A 175 36.65 -14.11 -5.09
N ALA A 176 35.46 -13.98 -5.69
CA ALA A 176 34.20 -14.44 -5.10
C ALA A 176 34.23 -15.92 -4.67
N ALA A 177 34.87 -16.80 -5.44
CA ALA A 177 35.00 -18.22 -5.11
C ALA A 177 35.74 -18.45 -3.77
N ALA A 178 36.80 -17.69 -3.49
CA ALA A 178 37.54 -17.76 -2.24
C ALA A 178 36.70 -17.22 -1.07
N ILE A 179 35.95 -16.13 -1.30
CA ILE A 179 35.02 -15.56 -0.32
C ILE A 179 33.95 -16.58 0.05
N PHE A 180 33.26 -17.18 -0.94
CA PHE A 180 32.26 -18.21 -0.68
C PHE A 180 32.82 -19.40 0.06
N LYS A 181 34.00 -19.91 -0.33
CA LYS A 181 34.65 -21.02 0.36
C LYS A 181 34.87 -20.72 1.84
N ARG A 182 35.46 -19.55 2.16
CA ARG A 182 35.69 -19.11 3.53
C ARG A 182 34.38 -19.02 4.30
N ILE A 183 33.42 -18.24 3.80
CA ILE A 183 32.17 -17.92 4.48
C ILE A 183 31.30 -19.17 4.70
N ARG A 184 31.18 -20.05 3.71
CA ARG A 184 30.42 -21.30 3.86
C ARG A 184 31.07 -22.26 4.85
N SER A 185 32.40 -22.24 4.95
CA SER A 185 33.12 -23.12 5.88
C SER A 185 33.12 -22.61 7.32
N THR A 186 33.08 -21.29 7.54
CA THR A 186 33.29 -20.71 8.88
C THR A 186 32.11 -19.92 9.44
N VAL A 187 31.16 -19.50 8.61
CA VAL A 187 30.09 -18.55 9.01
C VAL A 187 28.71 -19.12 8.70
N ASN A 188 28.39 -19.32 7.42
CA ASN A 188 27.05 -19.69 7.00
C ASN A 188 27.06 -20.49 5.68
N ARG A 189 26.62 -21.75 5.76
CA ARG A 189 26.54 -22.68 4.62
C ARG A 189 25.47 -22.29 3.59
N ASN A 190 24.46 -21.50 3.97
CA ASN A 190 23.32 -21.15 3.13
C ASN A 190 23.57 -19.93 2.23
N VAL A 191 24.76 -19.31 2.29
CA VAL A 191 25.10 -18.15 1.46
C VAL A 191 25.31 -18.60 0.01
N ILE A 192 24.54 -18.06 -0.94
CA ILE A 192 24.62 -18.44 -2.36
C ILE A 192 24.86 -17.30 -3.33
N ALA A 193 24.74 -16.04 -2.88
CA ALA A 193 24.91 -14.88 -3.74
C ALA A 193 25.80 -13.82 -3.07
N LEU A 194 26.70 -13.23 -3.86
CA LEU A 194 27.55 -12.10 -3.47
C LEU A 194 27.05 -10.85 -4.16
N ASP A 195 26.74 -9.83 -3.39
CA ASP A 195 26.15 -8.59 -3.89
C ASP A 195 26.71 -7.36 -3.15
N MET A 196 26.10 -6.19 -3.36
CA MET A 196 26.57 -4.93 -2.81
C MET A 196 25.54 -4.18 -1.95
N GLU A 197 24.31 -4.68 -1.79
CA GLU A 197 23.22 -3.91 -1.19
C GLU A 197 22.26 -4.71 -0.28
N ALA A 198 22.20 -6.04 -0.37
CA ALA A 198 21.18 -6.85 0.29
C ALA A 198 21.21 -6.69 1.82
N SER A 199 22.39 -6.69 2.45
CA SER A 199 22.53 -6.43 3.88
C SER A 199 22.01 -5.04 4.27
N ALA A 200 22.36 -4.03 3.49
CA ALA A 200 21.94 -2.65 3.72
C ALA A 200 20.42 -2.50 3.57
N PHE A 201 19.84 -3.11 2.54
CA PHE A 201 18.40 -3.10 2.29
C PHE A 201 17.61 -3.78 3.42
N ILE A 202 18.04 -4.98 3.83
CA ILE A 202 17.37 -5.74 4.89
C ILE A 202 17.47 -4.97 6.22
N GLN A 203 18.67 -4.47 6.55
CA GLN A 203 18.89 -3.66 7.75
C GLN A 203 18.03 -2.39 7.76
N LEU A 204 17.89 -1.74 6.60
CA LEU A 204 17.03 -0.57 6.43
C LEU A 204 15.56 -0.93 6.70
N CYS A 205 15.09 -2.05 6.17
CA CYS A 205 13.72 -2.49 6.41
C CYS A 205 13.47 -2.81 7.89
N THR A 206 14.41 -3.50 8.55
CA THR A 206 14.34 -3.77 9.99
C THR A 206 14.31 -2.48 10.82
N HIS A 207 15.03 -1.44 10.41
CA HIS A 207 14.96 -0.12 11.06
C HIS A 207 13.55 0.50 10.99
N PHE A 208 12.82 0.25 9.90
CA PHE A 208 11.48 0.79 9.68
C PHE A 208 10.34 -0.14 10.14
N ASP A 209 10.60 -1.38 10.55
CA ASP A 209 9.63 -2.48 10.71
C ASP A 209 8.36 -2.13 11.54
N ARG A 210 8.46 -1.28 12.56
CA ARG A 210 7.29 -0.92 13.39
C ARG A 210 6.29 0.05 12.71
N LYS A 211 6.72 0.81 11.71
CA LYS A 211 5.94 1.92 11.11
C LYS A 211 6.13 2.09 9.59
N GLY A 212 6.98 1.28 8.96
CA GLY A 212 7.34 1.42 7.56
C GLY A 212 6.97 0.18 6.73
N PRO A 213 7.56 0.02 5.55
CA PRO A 213 7.16 -1.01 4.61
C PRO A 213 7.43 -2.41 5.15
N THR A 214 6.49 -3.33 4.91
CA THR A 214 6.76 -4.76 5.03
C THR A 214 7.78 -5.15 3.97
N CYS A 215 8.92 -5.68 4.41
CA CYS A 215 9.94 -6.18 3.51
C CYS A 215 9.49 -7.48 2.84
N LEU A 216 9.52 -7.50 1.52
CA LEU A 216 9.24 -8.69 0.72
C LEU A 216 10.51 -9.44 0.35
N GLY A 217 11.65 -9.17 0.99
CA GLY A 217 12.92 -9.83 0.74
C GLY A 217 13.71 -9.25 -0.45
N VAL A 218 14.66 -10.03 -0.92
CA VAL A 218 15.59 -9.66 -2.00
C VAL A 218 15.50 -10.69 -3.12
N VAL A 219 15.23 -10.22 -4.34
CA VAL A 219 15.12 -11.04 -5.55
C VAL A 219 16.15 -10.54 -6.57
N LYS A 220 17.35 -11.08 -6.48
CA LYS A 220 18.40 -10.80 -7.47
C LYS A 220 18.54 -11.99 -8.36
N GLY A 221 19.38 -11.85 -9.36
CA GLY A 221 20.04 -13.03 -9.84
C GLY A 221 21.41 -12.79 -10.36
N VAL A 222 21.95 -13.85 -10.91
CA VAL A 222 23.38 -14.03 -11.11
C VAL A 222 23.87 -13.46 -12.44
N SER A 223 24.33 -12.22 -12.47
CA SER A 223 24.98 -11.66 -13.69
C SER A 223 26.40 -12.16 -13.94
N ASP A 224 27.04 -12.76 -12.95
CA ASP A 224 28.44 -13.16 -13.00
C ASP A 224 28.68 -14.29 -11.99
N PHE A 225 29.48 -15.29 -12.38
CA PHE A 225 29.83 -16.42 -11.51
C PHE A 225 31.10 -16.18 -10.70
N GLY A 226 31.64 -14.96 -10.71
CA GLY A 226 32.91 -14.63 -10.07
C GLY A 226 34.11 -15.25 -10.78
N ASN A 227 33.98 -15.55 -12.07
CA ASN A 227 35.07 -15.97 -12.93
C ASN A 227 35.65 -14.74 -13.67
N SER A 228 36.80 -14.91 -14.33
CA SER A 228 37.45 -13.85 -15.12
C SER A 228 36.67 -13.41 -16.38
N ASP A 229 35.45 -13.91 -16.57
CA ASP A 229 34.64 -13.72 -17.77
C ASP A 229 33.58 -12.62 -17.63
N LYS A 230 33.60 -11.90 -16.50
CA LYS A 230 32.68 -10.79 -16.23
C LYS A 230 32.62 -9.79 -17.38
N GLY A 231 31.41 -9.53 -17.87
CA GLY A 231 31.14 -8.49 -18.88
C GLY A 231 31.44 -8.89 -20.32
N LYS A 232 31.85 -10.13 -20.59
CA LYS A 232 32.08 -10.63 -21.95
C LYS A 232 30.79 -10.89 -22.73
N GLU A 233 29.64 -11.03 -22.04
CA GLU A 233 28.36 -11.35 -22.65
C GLU A 233 27.24 -10.39 -22.18
N PRO A 234 27.03 -9.23 -22.84
CA PRO A 234 25.96 -8.30 -22.49
C PRO A 234 24.55 -8.89 -22.60
N GLU A 235 24.35 -9.89 -23.46
CA GLU A 235 23.07 -10.59 -23.63
C GLU A 235 22.66 -11.35 -22.36
N VAL A 236 23.62 -11.98 -21.69
CA VAL A 236 23.43 -12.66 -20.41
C VAL A 236 22.93 -11.71 -19.34
N TYR A 237 23.42 -10.47 -19.34
CA TYR A 237 22.99 -9.42 -18.41
C TYR A 237 21.53 -8.98 -18.66
N ASN A 238 21.05 -9.02 -19.90
CA ASN A 238 19.67 -8.62 -20.22
C ASN A 238 18.67 -9.76 -19.98
N GLU A 239 18.99 -10.97 -20.46
CA GLU A 239 18.21 -12.19 -20.19
C GLU A 239 17.95 -12.37 -18.69
N ALA A 240 18.96 -11.98 -17.92
CA ALA A 240 18.95 -12.02 -16.49
C ALA A 240 17.85 -11.17 -15.83
N LEU A 241 17.76 -9.91 -16.25
CA LEU A 241 16.78 -8.97 -15.71
C LEU A 241 15.36 -9.38 -16.10
N ASP A 242 15.20 -9.97 -17.29
CA ASP A 242 13.91 -10.47 -17.75
C ASP A 242 13.42 -11.65 -16.89
N LYS A 243 14.32 -12.57 -16.53
CA LYS A 243 14.03 -13.67 -15.59
C LYS A 243 13.68 -13.16 -14.19
N THR A 244 14.43 -12.19 -13.68
CA THR A 244 14.09 -11.55 -12.40
C THR A 244 12.74 -10.86 -12.44
N ALA A 245 12.42 -10.12 -13.50
CA ALA A 245 11.11 -9.49 -13.66
C ALA A 245 9.96 -10.50 -13.58
N ALA A 246 10.08 -11.63 -14.29
CA ALA A 246 9.12 -12.72 -14.22
C ALA A 246 9.00 -13.30 -12.79
N ALA A 247 10.13 -13.52 -12.12
CA ALA A 247 10.18 -14.07 -10.78
C ALA A 247 9.60 -13.11 -9.71
N ILE A 248 9.82 -11.79 -9.86
CA ILE A 248 9.21 -10.75 -9.02
C ILE A 248 7.69 -10.81 -9.16
N ARG A 249 7.16 -10.84 -10.39
CA ARG A 249 5.71 -10.91 -10.62
C ARG A 249 5.11 -12.15 -9.98
N ASP A 250 5.76 -13.31 -10.15
CA ASP A 250 5.32 -14.58 -9.57
C ASP A 250 5.34 -14.55 -8.03
N TRP A 251 6.37 -13.95 -7.43
CA TRP A 251 6.49 -13.79 -5.98
C TRP A 251 5.44 -12.85 -5.41
N LEU A 252 5.25 -11.67 -6.01
CA LEU A 252 4.22 -10.72 -5.60
C LEU A 252 2.83 -11.33 -5.70
N SER A 253 2.55 -12.06 -6.79
CA SER A 253 1.28 -12.77 -6.99
C SER A 253 1.02 -13.86 -5.94
N HIS A 254 2.08 -14.49 -5.43
CA HIS A 254 2.00 -15.46 -4.36
C HIS A 254 1.86 -14.80 -2.99
N ARG A 255 2.62 -13.74 -2.72
CA ARG A 255 2.80 -13.16 -1.39
C ARG A 255 1.68 -12.18 -1.00
N ILE A 256 1.26 -11.33 -1.95
CA ILE A 256 0.30 -10.25 -1.73
C ILE A 256 -1.16 -10.73 -1.56
N PRO A 257 -1.56 -11.97 -1.82
CA PRO A 257 -2.87 -12.43 -1.33
C PRO A 257 -2.89 -12.90 0.14
N HIS A 258 -1.72 -13.25 0.70
CA HIS A 258 -1.64 -14.03 1.96
C HIS A 258 -1.22 -13.22 3.20
N THR A 259 -1.06 -11.90 3.12
CA THR A 259 -0.83 -11.10 4.32
C THR A 259 -2.10 -10.38 4.69
N ARG A 260 -2.30 -10.17 5.98
CA ARG A 260 -3.30 -9.22 6.46
C ARG A 260 -2.63 -7.86 6.53
N TRP A 261 -3.17 -6.87 5.81
CA TRP A 261 -2.68 -5.50 5.83
C TRP A 261 -3.78 -4.59 6.35
N GLU A 262 -3.62 -4.14 7.59
CA GLU A 262 -4.34 -2.99 8.10
C GLU A 262 -3.53 -1.74 7.76
N VAL A 263 -4.17 -0.76 7.11
CA VAL A 263 -3.55 0.55 6.89
C VAL A 263 -3.31 1.18 8.27
N ASP A 264 -2.06 1.48 8.61
CA ASP A 264 -1.76 2.28 9.81
C ASP A 264 -2.14 3.74 9.57
N GLU A 265 -3.44 3.98 9.63
CA GLU A 265 -4.06 5.30 9.53
C GLU A 265 -3.71 6.21 10.73
N ARG A 266 -2.86 5.76 11.67
CA ARG A 266 -2.28 6.59 12.74
C ARG A 266 -1.02 7.34 12.31
N CYS A 267 -0.33 6.87 11.27
CA CYS A 267 0.83 7.54 10.67
C CYS A 267 0.44 8.72 9.76
N THR A 268 -0.84 9.10 9.72
CA THR A 268 -1.32 10.38 9.19
C THR A 268 -0.98 11.56 10.11
N THR A 269 0.10 11.49 10.89
CA THR A 269 0.67 12.65 11.58
C THR A 269 1.12 13.75 10.60
N SER A 270 1.16 13.46 9.30
CA SER A 270 1.32 14.47 8.25
C SER A 270 0.00 15.06 7.72
N GLY A 271 -1.16 14.65 8.23
CA GLY A 271 -2.47 15.22 7.88
C GLY A 271 -2.63 15.42 6.38
N ASN A 272 -2.37 14.40 5.55
CA ASN A 272 -2.27 14.54 4.08
C ASN A 272 -3.08 13.55 3.23
N GLU A 273 -3.68 12.52 3.81
CA GLU A 273 -4.51 11.55 3.07
C GLU A 273 -5.96 12.10 2.93
N PRO A 274 -6.46 12.40 1.72
CA PRO A 274 -7.75 13.08 1.52
C PRO A 274 -8.94 12.37 2.16
N GLY A 275 -9.08 11.05 1.97
CA GLY A 275 -10.16 10.27 2.58
C GLY A 275 -10.16 10.35 4.10
N ALA A 276 -8.98 10.27 4.72
CA ALA A 276 -8.83 10.41 6.17
C ALA A 276 -9.12 11.84 6.67
N LYS A 277 -8.81 12.88 5.86
CA LYS A 277 -9.12 14.29 6.18
C LYS A 277 -10.61 14.60 6.15
N LEU A 278 -11.35 13.98 5.22
CA LEU A 278 -12.80 14.19 5.11
C LEU A 278 -13.53 13.67 6.33
N VAL A 279 -13.08 12.57 6.93
CA VAL A 279 -13.77 11.92 8.06
C VAL A 279 -13.95 12.85 9.27
N PRO A 280 -12.94 13.56 9.80
CA PRO A 280 -13.13 14.51 10.90
C PRO A 280 -14.25 15.53 10.63
N GLY A 281 -14.27 16.15 9.46
CA GLY A 281 -15.27 17.16 9.10
C GLY A 281 -16.66 16.54 8.96
N TYR A 282 -16.77 15.44 8.23
CA TYR A 282 -18.03 14.72 8.02
C TYR A 282 -18.60 14.16 9.33
N TYR A 283 -17.77 13.46 10.11
CA TYR A 283 -18.18 12.85 11.37
C TYR A 283 -18.58 13.91 12.40
N GLN A 284 -17.72 14.89 12.69
CA GLN A 284 -17.96 15.84 13.79
C GLN A 284 -19.11 16.82 13.48
N ASN A 285 -19.24 17.27 12.23
CA ASN A 285 -20.20 18.33 11.89
C ASN A 285 -21.56 17.81 11.41
N PHE A 286 -21.61 16.57 10.92
CA PHE A 286 -22.82 15.99 10.37
C PHE A 286 -23.27 14.75 11.14
N VAL A 287 -22.58 13.61 11.03
CA VAL A 287 -23.04 12.33 11.62
C VAL A 287 -23.25 12.46 13.12
N ARG A 288 -22.23 12.95 13.83
CA ARG A 288 -22.30 13.17 15.27
C ARG A 288 -23.45 14.10 15.62
N ARG A 289 -23.66 15.20 14.89
CA ARG A 289 -24.73 16.15 15.17
C ARG A 289 -26.12 15.57 14.96
N VAL A 290 -26.33 14.78 13.91
CA VAL A 290 -27.61 14.10 13.67
C VAL A 290 -27.93 13.14 14.82
N ILE A 291 -26.95 12.32 15.23
CA ILE A 291 -27.12 11.34 16.30
C ILE A 291 -27.27 12.03 17.66
N ASP A 292 -26.43 13.02 17.98
CA ASP A 292 -26.51 13.80 19.23
C ASP A 292 -27.89 14.46 19.36
N ASN A 293 -28.38 15.15 18.31
CA ASN A 293 -29.70 15.77 18.31
C ASN A 293 -30.82 14.75 18.56
N TYR A 294 -30.73 13.57 17.94
CA TYR A 294 -31.67 12.48 18.17
C TYR A 294 -31.63 11.97 19.62
N LEU A 295 -30.44 11.69 20.15
CA LEU A 295 -30.25 11.17 21.51
C LEU A 295 -30.66 12.18 22.60
N GLU A 296 -30.50 13.48 22.32
CA GLU A 296 -30.96 14.57 23.18
C GLU A 296 -32.49 14.79 23.12
N GLY A 297 -33.23 13.98 22.35
CA GLY A 297 -34.67 14.05 22.23
C GLY A 297 -35.16 15.24 21.40
N MET A 298 -34.31 15.78 20.51
CA MET A 298 -34.74 16.85 19.61
C MET A 298 -35.74 16.34 18.59
N GLU A 299 -36.54 17.28 18.07
CA GLU A 299 -37.60 16.99 17.12
C GLU A 299 -37.08 16.44 15.79
N ILE A 300 -37.80 15.44 15.27
CA ILE A 300 -37.62 14.88 13.94
C ILE A 300 -38.90 15.10 13.16
N SER A 301 -38.82 15.79 12.02
CA SER A 301 -39.99 16.11 11.20
C SER A 301 -39.75 15.86 9.72
N TYR A 302 -40.82 15.52 9.00
CA TYR A 302 -40.75 15.41 7.55
C TYR A 302 -40.58 16.78 6.90
N LYS A 303 -39.70 16.85 5.89
CA LYS A 303 -39.45 18.11 5.18
C LYS A 303 -40.66 18.59 4.39
N HIS A 304 -41.43 17.67 3.81
CA HIS A 304 -42.54 17.98 2.88
C HIS A 304 -43.94 17.67 3.44
N LYS A 305 -44.06 17.14 4.65
CA LYS A 305 -45.34 16.73 5.27
C LYS A 305 -45.79 17.62 6.44
N GLY A 306 -45.36 18.89 6.45
CA GLY A 306 -45.83 19.88 7.43
C GLY A 306 -45.43 19.56 8.88
N GLN A 307 -46.41 19.45 9.79
CA GLN A 307 -46.19 19.23 11.23
C GLN A 307 -46.08 17.74 11.63
N GLU A 308 -46.05 16.82 10.67
CA GLU A 308 -45.90 15.39 10.97
C GLU A 308 -44.51 15.10 11.56
N LYS A 309 -44.48 14.47 12.74
CA LYS A 309 -43.26 14.17 13.50
C LYS A 309 -43.01 12.68 13.52
N ILE A 310 -41.74 12.30 13.51
CA ILE A 310 -41.31 10.91 13.66
C ILE A 310 -40.99 10.69 15.14
N PRO A 311 -41.65 9.72 15.81
CA PRO A 311 -41.32 9.35 17.18
C PRO A 311 -39.86 8.88 17.29
N ALA A 312 -39.14 9.35 18.31
CA ALA A 312 -37.74 8.96 18.53
C ALA A 312 -37.57 7.44 18.76
N ASN A 313 -38.57 6.79 19.33
CA ASN A 313 -38.56 5.34 19.57
C ASN A 313 -38.60 4.51 18.28
N ASP A 314 -38.99 5.11 17.15
CA ASP A 314 -39.02 4.43 15.85
C ASP A 314 -37.65 4.45 15.16
N ILE A 315 -36.68 5.18 15.72
CA ILE A 315 -35.33 5.32 15.16
C ILE A 315 -34.44 4.16 15.61
N LYS A 316 -33.89 3.43 14.65
CA LYS A 316 -33.02 2.26 14.81
C LYS A 316 -31.54 2.58 14.65
N GLY A 317 -31.20 3.69 13.98
CA GLY A 317 -29.81 4.13 13.80
C GLY A 317 -29.56 4.92 12.52
N PHE A 318 -28.28 5.19 12.26
CA PHE A 318 -27.77 5.97 11.15
C PHE A 318 -26.96 5.11 10.17
N ILE A 319 -27.15 5.32 8.87
CA ILE A 319 -26.48 4.57 7.82
C ILE A 319 -25.79 5.55 6.86
N SER A 320 -24.46 5.50 6.87
CA SER A 320 -23.61 6.11 5.83
C SER A 320 -23.49 5.14 4.66
N ILE A 321 -23.95 5.55 3.48
CA ILE A 321 -23.90 4.74 2.27
C ILE A 321 -22.73 5.22 1.40
N LEU A 322 -21.82 4.29 1.13
CA LEU A 322 -20.71 4.52 0.22
C LEU A 322 -21.19 4.50 -1.24
N PRO A 323 -20.53 5.25 -2.14
CA PRO A 323 -20.86 5.23 -3.56
C PRO A 323 -20.80 3.82 -4.16
N LYS A 324 -21.54 3.63 -5.25
CA LYS A 324 -21.52 2.38 -6.01
C LYS A 324 -20.10 2.10 -6.49
N ASN A 325 -19.62 0.88 -6.23
CA ASN A 325 -18.27 0.43 -6.56
C ASN A 325 -17.13 1.30 -5.99
N GLY A 326 -17.42 2.15 -4.98
CA GLY A 326 -16.42 3.08 -4.45
C GLY A 326 -16.16 4.31 -5.33
N ASP A 327 -16.96 4.52 -6.39
CA ASP A 327 -16.79 5.63 -7.33
C ASP A 327 -17.47 6.93 -6.84
N PRO A 328 -16.72 7.97 -6.42
CA PRO A 328 -17.30 9.21 -5.94
C PRO A 328 -18.17 9.95 -6.98
N GLU A 329 -17.94 9.75 -8.28
CA GLU A 329 -18.74 10.42 -9.31
C GLU A 329 -20.21 9.97 -9.27
N PHE A 330 -20.45 8.73 -8.87
CA PHE A 330 -21.80 8.16 -8.76
C PHE A 330 -22.73 8.98 -7.85
N VAL A 331 -22.19 9.57 -6.78
CA VAL A 331 -22.96 10.40 -5.82
C VAL A 331 -22.84 11.92 -6.09
N ARG A 332 -22.15 12.30 -7.18
CA ARG A 332 -22.06 13.69 -7.64
C ARG A 332 -23.40 14.17 -8.20
N GLU A 333 -24.01 13.36 -9.05
CA GLU A 333 -25.26 13.70 -9.73
C GLU A 333 -26.49 13.46 -8.83
N PHE A 334 -27.20 14.54 -8.53
CA PHE A 334 -28.37 14.50 -7.64
C PHE A 334 -29.50 13.63 -8.20
N GLY A 335 -29.62 13.54 -9.53
CA GLY A 335 -30.70 12.80 -10.20
C GLY A 335 -30.69 11.29 -9.92
N HIS A 336 -29.51 10.66 -9.79
CA HIS A 336 -29.41 9.23 -9.50
C HIS A 336 -29.88 8.90 -8.08
N ILE A 337 -29.46 9.71 -7.11
CA ILE A 337 -29.89 9.56 -5.71
C ILE A 337 -31.39 9.82 -5.59
N HIS A 338 -31.89 10.89 -6.21
CA HIS A 338 -33.32 11.22 -6.14
C HIS A 338 -34.22 10.12 -6.70
N LYS A 339 -33.90 9.59 -7.89
CA LYS A 339 -34.64 8.46 -8.49
C LYS A 339 -34.65 7.22 -7.60
N MET A 340 -33.54 6.95 -6.92
CA MET A 340 -33.47 5.80 -5.99
C MET A 340 -34.29 6.08 -4.72
N MET A 341 -34.27 7.31 -4.20
CA MET A 341 -35.12 7.70 -3.07
C MET A 341 -36.60 7.54 -3.41
N GLU A 342 -37.03 8.00 -4.58
CA GLU A 342 -38.40 7.80 -5.08
C GLU A 342 -38.74 6.31 -5.20
N LYS A 343 -37.88 5.53 -5.86
CA LYS A 343 -38.08 4.08 -6.06
C LYS A 343 -38.28 3.31 -4.75
N HIS A 344 -37.52 3.66 -3.71
CA HIS A 344 -37.59 2.97 -2.41
C HIS A 344 -38.47 3.70 -1.39
N GLY A 345 -39.18 4.76 -1.80
CA GLY A 345 -40.03 5.57 -0.93
C GLY A 345 -39.29 6.10 0.29
N ILE A 346 -38.06 6.60 0.09
CA ILE A 346 -37.21 7.22 1.11
C ILE A 346 -37.60 8.69 1.21
N GLU A 347 -37.86 9.15 2.42
CA GLU A 347 -38.35 10.50 2.66
C GLU A 347 -37.25 11.41 3.17
N GLU A 348 -37.38 12.70 2.88
CA GLU A 348 -36.50 13.73 3.39
C GLU A 348 -37.00 14.25 4.73
N ILE A 349 -36.13 14.33 5.74
CA ILE A 349 -36.48 14.77 7.08
C ILE A 349 -35.48 15.80 7.62
N TYR A 350 -35.92 16.50 8.65
CA TYR A 350 -35.09 17.36 9.48
C TYR A 350 -34.92 16.75 10.87
N VAL A 351 -33.70 16.81 11.40
CA VAL A 351 -33.37 16.41 12.78
C VAL A 351 -32.82 17.62 13.53
N GLY A 352 -33.48 18.02 14.62
CA GLY A 352 -33.14 19.20 15.41
C GLY A 352 -33.92 20.46 15.03
N ARG A 353 -33.62 21.58 15.70
CA ARG A 353 -34.25 22.89 15.47
C ARG A 353 -33.22 23.99 15.21
N ASN A 354 -33.64 25.05 14.51
CA ASN A 354 -32.84 26.25 14.24
C ASN A 354 -31.45 25.90 13.65
N ASN A 355 -30.37 26.51 14.17
CA ASN A 355 -29.01 26.31 13.68
C ASN A 355 -28.46 24.87 13.87
N ALA A 356 -29.11 24.07 14.74
CA ALA A 356 -28.76 22.67 14.95
C ALA A 356 -29.46 21.73 13.95
N GLN A 357 -30.41 22.23 13.16
CA GLN A 357 -31.17 21.42 12.21
C GLN A 357 -30.23 20.79 11.17
N ARG A 358 -30.41 19.50 10.92
CA ARG A 358 -29.72 18.75 9.86
C ARG A 358 -30.73 18.07 8.96
N TYR A 359 -30.42 18.06 7.68
CA TYR A 359 -31.20 17.38 6.67
C TYR A 359 -30.63 15.97 6.46
N VAL A 360 -31.49 14.95 6.54
CA VAL A 360 -31.13 13.54 6.30
C VAL A 360 -32.28 12.82 5.61
N CYS A 361 -31.99 11.65 5.03
CA CYS A 361 -33.02 10.78 4.46
C CYS A 361 -33.53 9.80 5.52
N TYR A 362 -34.79 9.35 5.43
CA TYR A 362 -35.42 8.46 6.39
C TYR A 362 -36.24 7.35 5.73
N LYS A 363 -36.06 6.12 6.21
CA LYS A 363 -36.90 4.97 5.83
C LYS A 363 -36.79 3.84 6.86
N GLY A 364 -37.92 3.23 7.24
CA GLY A 364 -37.93 1.99 8.04
C GLY A 364 -37.28 2.08 9.43
N GLY A 365 -37.23 3.29 9.99
CA GLY A 365 -36.55 3.59 11.25
C GLY A 365 -35.08 3.99 11.11
N TYR A 366 -34.51 4.04 9.91
CA TYR A 366 -33.11 4.42 9.72
C TYR A 366 -32.97 5.82 9.14
N PHE A 367 -31.97 6.56 9.63
CA PHE A 367 -31.42 7.72 8.93
C PHE A 367 -30.43 7.25 7.87
N PHE A 368 -30.50 7.85 6.69
CA PHE A 368 -29.62 7.55 5.57
C PHE A 368 -28.89 8.80 5.12
N ASP A 369 -27.59 8.66 4.88
CA ASP A 369 -26.77 9.63 4.18
C ASP A 369 -26.01 8.97 3.04
N TRP A 370 -26.23 9.48 1.84
CA TRP A 370 -25.42 9.18 0.66
C TRP A 370 -24.17 10.03 0.81
N CYS A 371 -23.00 9.45 1.09
CA CYS A 371 -21.81 10.20 1.54
C CYS A 371 -21.22 11.16 0.47
N ARG A 372 -21.96 12.22 0.11
CA ARG A 372 -21.64 13.18 -0.95
C ARG A 372 -20.42 14.03 -0.64
N THR A 373 -19.96 14.03 0.62
CA THR A 373 -18.65 14.62 0.97
C THR A 373 -17.51 14.00 0.16
N LEU A 374 -17.68 12.76 -0.33
CA LEU A 374 -16.70 12.08 -1.18
C LEU A 374 -16.60 12.71 -2.56
N ASN A 375 -17.55 13.56 -2.99
CA ASN A 375 -17.49 14.25 -4.28
C ASN A 375 -16.23 15.11 -4.46
N SER A 376 -15.60 15.54 -3.35
CA SER A 376 -14.32 16.26 -3.42
C SER A 376 -13.17 15.38 -3.93
N LEU A 377 -13.36 14.07 -4.01
CA LEU A 377 -12.38 13.10 -4.47
C LEU A 377 -12.54 12.77 -5.97
N CYS A 378 -13.59 13.25 -6.66
CA CYS A 378 -13.83 12.94 -8.07
C CYS A 378 -12.68 13.33 -9.01
N SER A 379 -11.86 14.31 -8.63
CA SER A 379 -10.71 14.76 -9.41
C SER A 379 -9.41 14.00 -9.10
N GLU A 380 -9.45 13.04 -8.17
CA GLU A 380 -8.26 12.29 -7.73
C GLU A 380 -8.18 10.96 -8.51
N GLU A 381 -6.99 10.64 -9.07
CA GLU A 381 -6.77 9.41 -9.86
C GLU A 381 -6.95 8.13 -9.03
N ASP A 382 -6.82 8.22 -7.71
CA ASP A 382 -6.97 7.14 -6.74
C ASP A 382 -8.26 7.25 -5.90
N ALA A 383 -9.28 7.92 -6.45
CA ALA A 383 -10.59 8.14 -5.85
C ALA A 383 -11.17 6.91 -5.10
N GLU A 384 -11.21 5.74 -5.75
CA GLU A 384 -11.75 4.50 -5.15
C GLU A 384 -10.98 4.07 -3.89
N TYR A 385 -9.65 4.17 -3.93
CA TYR A 385 -8.81 3.89 -2.77
C TYR A 385 -9.11 4.84 -1.62
N GLN A 386 -9.27 6.14 -1.92
CA GLN A 386 -9.56 7.17 -0.93
C GLN A 386 -10.95 7.00 -0.30
N VAL A 387 -11.95 6.52 -1.05
CA VAL A 387 -13.25 6.10 -0.50
C VAL A 387 -13.07 4.94 0.49
N GLY A 388 -12.21 3.97 0.17
CA GLY A 388 -11.86 2.90 1.10
C GLY A 388 -11.16 3.40 2.37
N VAL A 389 -10.28 4.40 2.27
CA VAL A 389 -9.68 5.07 3.44
C VAL A 389 -10.76 5.74 4.28
N PHE A 390 -11.64 6.52 3.66
CA PHE A 390 -12.76 7.17 4.33
C PHE A 390 -13.62 6.16 5.10
N GLU A 391 -13.99 5.04 4.48
CA GLU A 391 -14.77 3.98 5.12
C GLU A 391 -14.07 3.45 6.39
N ARG A 392 -12.81 3.03 6.28
CA ARG A 392 -12.06 2.45 7.39
C ARG A 392 -11.84 3.46 8.52
N THR A 393 -11.55 4.71 8.20
CA THR A 393 -11.37 5.77 9.18
C THR A 393 -12.70 6.18 9.83
N LEU A 394 -13.81 6.17 9.09
CA LEU A 394 -15.15 6.45 9.63
C LEU A 394 -15.62 5.33 10.57
N LYS A 395 -15.41 4.07 10.19
CA LYS A 395 -15.68 2.91 11.06
C LYS A 395 -14.91 2.96 12.38
N LYS A 396 -13.84 3.76 12.47
CA LYS A 396 -13.08 3.93 13.71
C LYS A 396 -13.65 4.98 14.67
N GLN A 397 -14.68 5.73 14.28
CA GLN A 397 -15.29 6.80 15.09
C GLN A 397 -16.27 6.26 16.13
N ALA A 398 -16.56 7.04 17.18
CA ALA A 398 -17.25 6.56 18.38
C ALA A 398 -18.62 5.92 18.12
N TYR A 399 -19.47 6.53 17.28
CA TYR A 399 -20.80 5.98 16.96
C TYR A 399 -20.78 4.73 16.07
N TYR A 400 -19.66 4.45 15.40
CA TYR A 400 -19.49 3.27 14.55
C TYR A 400 -18.81 2.10 15.28
N LYS A 401 -18.11 2.36 16.38
CA LYS A 401 -17.21 1.40 17.06
C LYS A 401 -17.82 0.57 18.18
N GLN A 402 -19.09 0.77 18.58
CA GLN A 402 -19.58 0.35 19.91
C GLN A 402 -19.24 -1.10 20.32
N PHE A 403 -18.73 -1.23 21.55
CA PHE A 403 -18.10 -2.44 22.10
C PHE A 403 -19.03 -3.34 22.93
N GLU A 404 -20.27 -2.91 23.22
CA GLU A 404 -21.20 -3.63 24.11
C GLU A 404 -22.66 -3.73 23.58
N SER A 405 -23.03 -2.92 22.60
CA SER A 405 -24.34 -2.90 21.92
C SER A 405 -24.16 -2.84 20.41
N ALA A 406 -25.21 -3.15 19.63
CA ALA A 406 -25.19 -2.91 18.18
C ALA A 406 -24.90 -1.43 17.91
N PRO A 407 -24.01 -1.09 16.95
CA PRO A 407 -23.58 0.28 16.75
C PRO A 407 -24.73 1.17 16.26
N LEU A 408 -24.82 2.38 16.82
CA LEU A 408 -25.80 3.41 16.46
C LEU A 408 -25.63 3.89 15.02
N ALA A 409 -24.41 3.83 14.49
CA ALA A 409 -24.11 4.15 13.10
C ALA A 409 -23.43 2.99 12.37
N ARG A 410 -23.73 2.80 11.09
CA ARG A 410 -23.12 1.78 10.24
C ARG A 410 -22.71 2.38 8.90
N VAL A 411 -21.59 1.89 8.36
CA VAL A 411 -21.18 2.17 6.98
C VAL A 411 -21.57 0.97 6.14
N LEU A 412 -22.37 1.19 5.09
CA LEU A 412 -22.76 0.15 4.14
C LEU A 412 -22.19 0.42 2.76
N SER A 413 -21.82 -0.66 2.07
CA SER A 413 -21.62 -0.63 0.63
C SER A 413 -22.93 -0.31 -0.08
N TRP A 414 -22.86 0.23 -1.30
CA TRP A 414 -24.07 0.48 -2.10
C TRP A 414 -24.95 -0.77 -2.23
N LYS A 415 -24.34 -1.93 -2.52
CA LYS A 415 -25.07 -3.20 -2.69
C LYS A 415 -25.84 -3.58 -1.42
N SER A 416 -25.15 -3.57 -0.28
CA SER A 416 -25.76 -3.91 1.02
C SER A 416 -26.85 -2.91 1.43
N ALA A 417 -26.70 -1.63 1.06
CA ALA A 417 -27.73 -0.63 1.30
C ALA A 417 -28.99 -0.88 0.45
N MET A 418 -28.83 -1.31 -0.81
CA MET A 418 -29.97 -1.66 -1.67
C MET A 418 -30.71 -2.90 -1.15
N GLU A 419 -29.97 -3.94 -0.73
CA GLU A 419 -30.53 -5.15 -0.11
C GLU A 419 -31.36 -4.79 1.13
N LEU A 420 -30.82 -3.95 2.02
CA LEU A 420 -31.53 -3.47 3.21
C LEU A 420 -32.83 -2.71 2.86
N LEU A 421 -32.80 -1.85 1.83
CA LEU A 421 -33.98 -1.11 1.41
C LEU A 421 -35.07 -2.01 0.83
N GLU A 422 -34.69 -3.08 0.12
CA GLU A 422 -35.63 -4.10 -0.37
C GLU A 422 -36.26 -4.89 0.79
N GLU A 423 -35.46 -5.28 1.79
CA GLU A 423 -35.94 -5.92 3.01
C GLU A 423 -36.95 -5.04 3.76
N ILE A 424 -36.65 -3.75 3.94
CA ILE A 424 -37.56 -2.79 4.59
C ILE A 424 -38.89 -2.69 3.83
N ASN A 425 -38.85 -2.64 2.50
CA ASN A 425 -40.05 -2.55 1.67
C ASN A 425 -40.91 -3.83 1.76
N SER A 426 -40.27 -5.00 1.76
CA SER A 426 -40.98 -6.29 1.90
C SER A 426 -41.66 -6.45 3.26
N THR A 427 -41.03 -5.92 4.33
CA THR A 427 -41.56 -5.98 5.69
C THR A 427 -42.72 -5.00 5.88
N SER A 428 -42.62 -3.81 5.26
CA SER A 428 -43.69 -2.80 5.27
C SER A 428 -44.95 -3.27 4.52
N GLY A 429 -44.79 -4.08 3.47
CA GLY A 429 -45.91 -4.65 2.71
C GLY A 429 -46.66 -5.79 3.42
N ARG A 430 -46.03 -6.48 4.40
CA ARG A 430 -46.67 -7.55 5.18
C ARG A 430 -47.50 -7.05 6.36
N ALA A 431 -47.34 -5.79 6.78
CA ALA A 431 -48.11 -5.22 7.89
C ALA A 431 -49.52 -4.71 7.46
N ILE A 432 -49.87 -4.80 6.18
CA ILE A 432 -51.15 -4.33 5.61
C ILE A 432 -51.90 -5.49 4.89
N ALA A 433 -51.61 -6.75 5.24
CA ALA A 433 -52.31 -7.92 4.70
C ALA A 433 -53.14 -8.62 5.77
#